data_AF-A0A9P8N7T3-F1
#
_entry.id   AF-A0A9P8N7T3-F1
#
_cell.length_a   1.000
_cell.length_b   1.000
_cell.length_c   1.000
_cell.angle_alpha   90.00
_cell.angle_beta   90.00
_cell.angle_gamma   90.00
#
_symmetry.space_group_name_H-M   'P 1'
#
loop_
_entity.id
_entity.type
_entity.pdbx_description
1 polymer ?
#
loop_
_entity_poly.entity_id
_entity_poly.type
_entity_poly.pdbx_seq_one_letter_code
_entity_poly.pdbx_strand_id
1 'polypeptide(L)'
;MSKLIKVLRTLPTNLFRVNNGPQVRLREWSRQRRVFDICPANGLVKPLALDPKSYRAPNGASMRPNSPYQQHLVSNLFRGDGVIVYSVPAGTQLPQDLLLVHERTDHYSLQPGREMTLQDLNDIITTFLRRNATVYTREQWLEAYPEPTEHV
;
A
#
# COMPACT_ATOMS: atom_id res chain seq x y z
N MET A 1 -12.06 14.37 2.98
CA MET A 1 -12.49 12.95 3.01
C MET A 1 -11.92 12.27 1.77
N SER A 2 -11.28 11.11 1.89
CA SER A 2 -10.83 10.32 0.73
C SER A 2 -12.05 9.85 -0.05
N LYS A 3 -12.10 10.12 -1.37
CA LYS A 3 -13.19 9.66 -2.22
C LYS A 3 -12.73 8.38 -2.88
N LEU A 4 -13.40 7.26 -2.64
CA LEU A 4 -13.11 6.03 -3.38
C LEU A 4 -13.23 6.32 -4.88
N ILE A 5 -12.12 6.23 -5.62
CA ILE A 5 -12.11 6.44 -7.08
C ILE A 5 -12.43 5.12 -7.76
N LYS A 6 -11.67 4.07 -7.43
CA LYS A 6 -11.77 2.78 -8.08
C LYS A 6 -11.33 1.64 -7.16
N VAL A 7 -11.98 0.49 -7.31
CA VAL A 7 -11.56 -0.78 -6.72
C VAL A 7 -11.11 -1.70 -7.85
N LEU A 8 -9.94 -2.29 -7.70
CA LEU A 8 -9.26 -3.06 -8.72
C LEU A 8 -8.83 -4.42 -8.17
N ARG A 9 -8.80 -5.43 -9.05
CA ARG A 9 -8.25 -6.77 -8.79
C ARG A 9 -6.92 -7.01 -9.50
N THR A 10 -6.50 -6.07 -10.34
CA THR A 10 -5.27 -6.10 -11.12
C THR A 10 -4.59 -4.75 -11.00
N LEU A 11 -3.26 -4.74 -10.90
CA LEU A 11 -2.51 -3.50 -10.85
C LEU A 11 -2.57 -2.77 -12.21
N PRO A 12 -3.02 -1.50 -12.25
CA PRO A 12 -3.18 -0.77 -13.51
C PRO A 12 -1.86 -0.22 -14.05
N THR A 13 -0.86 -0.06 -13.18
CA THR A 13 0.49 0.44 -13.48
C THR A 13 1.47 -0.22 -12.51
N ASN A 14 2.76 0.03 -12.70
CA ASN A 14 3.78 -0.36 -11.73
C ASN A 14 3.55 0.42 -10.44
N LEU A 15 3.38 -0.29 -9.34
CA LEU A 15 3.14 0.35 -8.05
C LEU A 15 4.22 -0.04 -7.04
N PHE A 16 4.59 0.94 -6.25
CA PHE A 16 5.69 0.89 -5.30
C PHE A 16 5.17 1.01 -3.88
N ARG A 17 5.73 0.19 -2.99
CA ARG A 17 5.51 0.30 -1.54
C ARG A 17 6.85 0.48 -0.84
N VAL A 18 6.99 1.61 -0.15
CA VAL A 18 8.10 1.83 0.78
C VAL A 18 7.78 1.11 2.09
N ASN A 19 8.73 0.34 2.61
CA ASN A 19 8.55 -0.44 3.84
C ASN A 19 9.84 -0.45 4.67
N ASN A 20 9.71 -0.56 6.00
CA ASN A 20 10.84 -0.78 6.91
C ASN A 20 10.95 -2.28 7.19
N GLY A 21 11.94 -2.92 6.57
CA GLY A 21 12.13 -4.36 6.57
C GLY A 21 11.17 -5.10 5.63
N PRO A 22 11.32 -6.43 5.51
CA PRO A 22 10.55 -7.22 4.55
C PRO A 22 9.11 -7.52 4.99
N GLN A 23 8.79 -7.37 6.27
CA GLN A 23 7.45 -7.67 6.80
C GLN A 23 6.57 -6.43 6.75
N VAL A 24 5.36 -6.53 6.19
CA VAL A 24 4.37 -5.46 6.29
C VAL A 24 3.78 -5.46 7.70
N ARG A 25 3.76 -4.27 8.32
CA ARG A 25 3.18 -4.04 9.65
C ARG A 25 2.31 -2.81 9.62
N LEU A 26 1.04 -2.99 9.31
CA LEU A 26 0.05 -1.92 9.32
C LEU A 26 -0.16 -1.41 10.75
N ARG A 27 -0.22 -0.08 10.88
CA ARG A 27 -0.40 0.60 12.15
C ARG A 27 -1.89 0.71 12.47
N GLU A 28 -2.28 0.04 13.53
CA GLU A 28 -3.62 0.18 14.09
C GLU A 28 -3.85 1.58 14.68
N TRP A 29 -5.05 2.11 14.49
CA TRP A 29 -5.50 3.33 15.15
C TRP A 29 -5.49 3.17 16.67
N SER A 30 -4.94 4.16 17.36
CA SER A 30 -5.07 4.28 18.81
C SER A 30 -5.10 5.75 19.20
N ARG A 31 -5.68 6.06 20.37
CA ARG A 31 -5.77 7.45 20.87
C ARG A 31 -4.40 8.14 21.00
N GLN A 32 -3.33 7.36 21.19
CA GLN A 32 -1.97 7.86 21.34
C GLN A 32 -1.23 8.02 19.99
N ARG A 33 -1.76 7.44 18.89
CA ARG A 33 -1.09 7.39 17.60
C ARG A 33 -1.75 8.34 16.60
N ARG A 34 -1.01 9.38 16.18
CA ARG A 34 -1.48 10.36 15.19
C ARG A 34 -1.50 9.83 13.75
N VAL A 35 -0.69 8.82 13.43
CA VAL A 35 -0.55 8.25 12.08
C VAL A 35 -0.80 6.76 12.11
N PHE A 36 -1.83 6.32 11.41
CA PHE A 36 -2.30 4.95 11.37
C PHE A 36 -2.71 4.57 9.95
N ASP A 37 -2.74 3.27 9.66
CA ASP A 37 -3.07 2.71 8.35
C ASP A 37 -4.45 2.05 8.35
N ILE A 38 -4.95 1.68 9.54
CA ILE A 38 -6.19 0.90 9.67
C ILE A 38 -6.93 1.20 10.97
N CYS A 39 -8.25 1.03 10.95
CA CYS A 39 -9.11 1.18 12.13
C CYS A 39 -9.97 -0.08 12.30
N PRO A 40 -9.43 -1.12 12.96
CA PRO A 40 -10.16 -2.36 13.20
C PRO A 40 -11.40 -2.13 14.07
N ALA A 41 -12.44 -2.90 13.81
CA ALA A 41 -13.64 -2.95 14.66
C ALA A 41 -13.68 -4.33 15.33
N ASN A 42 -13.66 -4.37 16.65
CA ASN A 42 -13.66 -5.61 17.44
C ASN A 42 -12.49 -6.57 17.05
N GLY A 43 -11.30 -6.02 16.80
CA GLY A 43 -10.11 -6.78 16.43
C GLY A 43 -10.09 -7.27 14.96
N LEU A 44 -11.12 -6.95 14.18
CA LEU A 44 -11.25 -7.36 12.79
C LEU A 44 -11.14 -6.17 11.85
N VAL A 45 -10.50 -6.41 10.71
CA VAL A 45 -10.41 -5.46 9.61
C VAL A 45 -11.50 -5.78 8.60
N LYS A 46 -12.32 -4.78 8.28
CA LYS A 46 -13.44 -4.92 7.34
C LYS A 46 -13.04 -4.53 5.90
N PRO A 47 -13.63 -5.18 4.89
CA PRO A 47 -13.40 -4.85 3.48
C PRO A 47 -14.20 -3.61 3.06
N LEU A 48 -13.89 -2.45 3.64
CA LEU A 48 -14.69 -1.22 3.50
C LEU A 48 -14.88 -0.77 2.04
N ALA A 49 -13.92 -1.08 1.16
CA ALA A 49 -13.97 -0.73 -0.25
C ALA A 49 -15.03 -1.50 -1.05
N LEU A 50 -15.61 -2.59 -0.51
CA LEU A 50 -16.71 -3.31 -1.16
C LEU A 50 -18.02 -2.53 -1.18
N ASP A 51 -18.18 -1.54 -0.29
CA ASP A 51 -19.32 -0.63 -0.31
C ASP A 51 -18.84 0.83 -0.48
N PRO A 52 -18.84 1.34 -1.73
CA PRO A 52 -18.44 2.71 -2.03
C PRO A 52 -19.18 3.78 -1.25
N LYS A 53 -20.44 3.55 -0.85
CA LYS A 53 -21.26 4.54 -0.14
C LYS A 53 -20.84 4.71 1.31
N SER A 54 -20.31 3.66 1.92
CA SER A 54 -19.86 3.66 3.32
C SER A 54 -18.34 3.73 3.48
N TYR A 55 -17.61 3.79 2.36
CA TYR A 55 -16.15 3.77 2.36
C TYR A 55 -15.51 4.86 3.22
N ARG A 56 -14.58 4.45 4.10
CA ARG A 56 -13.78 5.34 4.94
C ARG A 56 -12.32 4.87 4.96
N ALA A 57 -11.41 5.77 4.59
CA ALA A 57 -9.98 5.57 4.73
C ALA A 57 -9.46 6.12 6.09
N PRO A 58 -8.25 5.71 6.54
CA PRO A 58 -7.37 4.71 5.93
C PRO A 58 -7.81 3.28 6.24
N ASN A 59 -7.59 2.35 5.30
CA ASN A 59 -7.96 0.94 5.47
C ASN A 59 -6.97 -0.05 4.83
N GLY A 60 -5.67 0.28 4.77
CA GLY A 60 -4.70 -0.61 4.16
C GLY A 60 -3.30 -0.07 3.90
N ALA A 61 -2.52 -0.87 3.19
CA ALA A 61 -1.12 -0.63 2.87
C ALA A 61 -0.97 0.32 1.68
N SER A 62 -0.45 1.54 1.93
CA SER A 62 -0.15 2.52 0.88
C SER A 62 0.76 1.95 -0.21
N MET A 63 0.41 2.27 -1.46
CA MET A 63 1.13 2.00 -2.69
C MET A 63 1.00 3.20 -3.64
N ARG A 64 2.03 3.48 -4.44
CA ARG A 64 2.04 4.62 -5.36
C ARG A 64 2.77 4.27 -6.65
N PRO A 65 2.39 4.83 -7.80
CA PRO A 65 3.23 4.78 -9.00
C PRO A 65 4.52 5.56 -8.79
N ASN A 66 5.41 5.56 -9.78
CA ASN A 66 6.61 6.40 -9.77
C ASN A 66 6.24 7.88 -10.00
N SER A 67 5.59 8.48 -9.00
CA SER A 67 5.14 9.86 -8.95
C SER A 67 6.18 10.77 -8.25
N PRO A 68 6.09 12.11 -8.39
CA PRO A 68 6.91 13.03 -7.62
C PRO A 68 6.82 12.80 -6.11
N TYR A 69 5.64 12.41 -5.61
CA TYR A 69 5.46 12.12 -4.18
C TYR A 69 6.08 10.79 -3.77
N GLN A 70 6.00 9.75 -4.61
CA GLN A 70 6.71 8.49 -4.38
C GLN A 70 8.23 8.69 -4.34
N GLN A 71 8.75 9.46 -5.30
CA GLN A 71 10.15 9.90 -5.30
C GLN A 71 10.52 10.59 -3.99
N HIS A 72 9.71 11.57 -3.55
CA HIS A 72 9.91 12.26 -2.28
C HIS A 72 9.84 11.32 -1.06
N LEU A 73 8.99 10.29 -1.06
CA LEU A 73 8.95 9.30 0.03
C LEU A 73 10.28 8.57 0.15
N VAL A 74 10.82 8.07 -0.96
CA VAL A 74 12.06 7.28 -0.99
C VAL A 74 13.29 8.18 -0.76
N SER A 75 13.35 9.34 -1.42
CA SER A 75 14.49 10.24 -1.35
C SER A 75 14.56 11.01 -0.03
N ASN A 76 13.41 11.43 0.54
CA ASN A 76 13.35 12.45 1.61
C ASN A 76 12.71 12.01 2.93
N LEU A 77 11.68 11.16 2.91
CA LEU A 77 10.89 10.88 4.11
C LEU A 77 11.29 9.59 4.82
N PHE A 78 11.58 8.52 4.07
CA PHE A 78 12.02 7.25 4.65
C PHE A 78 13.55 7.25 4.80
N ARG A 79 14.01 6.83 5.98
CA ARG A 79 15.41 6.86 6.39
C ARG A 79 15.75 5.58 7.16
N GLY A 80 17.01 5.18 7.09
CA GLY A 80 17.56 4.04 7.81
C GLY A 80 17.81 2.82 6.91
N ASP A 81 18.74 1.97 7.33
CA ASP A 81 19.28 0.86 6.53
C ASP A 81 18.25 -0.25 6.25
N GLY A 82 17.15 -0.26 7.00
CA GLY A 82 16.04 -1.20 6.80
C GLY A 82 15.04 -0.78 5.73
N VAL A 83 15.18 0.39 5.10
CA VAL A 83 14.22 0.86 4.10
C VAL A 83 14.37 0.05 2.81
N ILE A 84 13.26 -0.56 2.39
CA ILE A 84 13.14 -1.24 1.10
C ILE A 84 11.99 -0.67 0.29
N VAL A 85 12.06 -0.83 -1.02
CA VAL A 85 10.97 -0.51 -1.94
C VAL A 85 10.56 -1.77 -2.69
N TYR A 86 9.33 -2.21 -2.45
CA TYR A 86 8.70 -3.23 -3.28
C TYR A 86 8.20 -2.59 -4.56
N SER A 87 8.57 -3.13 -5.73
CA SER A 87 8.04 -2.76 -7.03
C SER A 87 7.20 -3.89 -7.58
N VAL A 88 5.89 -3.70 -7.67
CA VAL A 88 4.95 -4.69 -8.21
C VAL A 88 4.58 -4.27 -9.64
N PRO A 89 4.76 -5.13 -10.65
CA PRO A 89 4.53 -4.76 -12.03
C PRO A 89 3.03 -4.59 -12.35
N ALA A 90 2.74 -3.73 -13.33
CA ALA A 90 1.42 -3.62 -13.93
C ALA A 90 0.92 -4.98 -14.44
N GLY A 91 -0.39 -5.21 -14.40
CA GLY A 91 -1.00 -6.49 -14.80
C GLY A 91 -0.93 -7.58 -13.72
N THR A 92 -0.22 -7.37 -12.60
CA THR A 92 -0.21 -8.32 -11.49
C THR A 92 -1.61 -8.51 -10.92
N GLN A 93 -2.05 -9.77 -10.84
CA GLN A 93 -3.35 -10.13 -10.26
C GLN A 93 -3.27 -10.20 -8.74
N LEU A 94 -4.28 -9.65 -8.07
CA LEU A 94 -4.41 -9.76 -6.62
C LEU A 94 -5.09 -11.07 -6.22
N PRO A 95 -4.69 -11.66 -5.07
CA PRO A 95 -5.45 -12.75 -4.48
C PRO A 95 -6.86 -12.27 -4.10
N GLN A 96 -7.81 -13.19 -3.99
CA GLN A 96 -9.21 -12.88 -3.65
C GLN A 96 -9.35 -12.11 -2.33
N ASP A 97 -8.43 -12.36 -1.39
CA ASP A 97 -8.36 -11.71 -0.08
C ASP A 97 -7.92 -10.24 -0.13
N LEU A 98 -7.42 -9.73 -1.27
CA LEU A 98 -6.95 -8.36 -1.42
C LEU A 98 -7.71 -7.58 -2.50
N LEU A 99 -7.85 -6.29 -2.24
CA LEU A 99 -8.33 -5.27 -3.15
C LEU A 99 -7.24 -4.21 -3.33
N LEU A 100 -7.10 -3.70 -4.54
CA LEU A 100 -6.35 -2.48 -4.78
C LEU A 100 -7.33 -1.32 -4.85
N VAL A 101 -7.19 -0.37 -3.94
CA VAL A 101 -8.10 0.76 -3.79
C VAL A 101 -7.40 2.05 -4.18
N HIS A 102 -7.96 2.76 -5.15
CA HIS A 102 -7.49 4.09 -5.58
C HIS A 102 -8.33 5.17 -4.89
N GLU A 103 -7.71 6.01 -4.06
CA GLU A 103 -8.42 6.93 -3.16
C GLU A 103 -8.31 8.40 -3.53
N ARG A 104 -7.20 8.81 -4.15
CA ARG A 104 -6.94 10.17 -4.66
C ARG A 104 -5.60 10.19 -5.37
N THR A 105 -5.46 11.07 -6.37
CA THR A 105 -4.16 11.39 -7.00
C THR A 105 -3.42 10.09 -7.40
N ASP A 106 -2.22 9.89 -6.88
CA ASP A 106 -1.35 8.73 -7.03
C ASP A 106 -1.48 7.72 -5.88
N HIS A 107 -2.40 7.93 -4.94
CA HIS A 107 -2.52 7.08 -3.76
C HIS A 107 -3.39 5.86 -4.01
N TYR A 108 -2.74 4.71 -4.04
CA TYR A 108 -3.36 3.39 -3.98
C TYR A 108 -3.14 2.76 -2.61
N SER A 109 -3.94 1.76 -2.27
CA SER A 109 -3.69 0.92 -1.12
C SER A 109 -4.14 -0.52 -1.33
N LEU A 110 -3.36 -1.47 -0.80
CA LEU A 110 -3.80 -2.86 -0.65
C LEU A 110 -4.69 -2.96 0.59
N GLN A 111 -5.93 -3.37 0.38
CA GLN A 111 -6.97 -3.46 1.40
C GLN A 111 -7.56 -4.86 1.46
N PRO A 112 -8.18 -5.25 2.59
CA PRO A 112 -8.86 -6.54 2.68
C PRO A 112 -10.04 -6.64 1.69
N GLY A 113 -10.17 -7.79 1.03
CA GLY A 113 -11.30 -8.19 0.21
C GLY A 113 -12.36 -9.01 0.96
N ARG A 114 -12.11 -9.37 2.22
CA ARG A 114 -13.05 -9.98 3.16
C ARG A 114 -12.69 -9.58 4.59
N GLU A 115 -13.56 -9.87 5.55
CA GLU A 115 -13.23 -9.68 6.96
C GLU A 115 -12.11 -10.65 7.39
N MET A 116 -11.13 -10.13 8.15
CA MET A 116 -9.97 -10.88 8.65
C MET A 116 -9.31 -10.16 9.83
N THR A 117 -8.38 -10.82 10.52
CA THR A 117 -7.59 -10.15 11.56
C THR A 117 -6.55 -9.21 10.94
N LEU A 118 -6.04 -8.25 11.72
CA LEU A 118 -4.93 -7.40 11.27
C LEU A 118 -3.67 -8.21 10.96
N GLN A 119 -3.42 -9.28 11.73
CA GLN A 119 -2.28 -10.16 11.52
C GLN A 119 -2.40 -10.89 10.18
N ASP A 120 -3.58 -11.46 9.88
CA ASP A 120 -3.83 -12.12 8.60
C ASP A 120 -3.61 -11.15 7.42
N LEU A 121 -4.10 -9.91 7.54
CA LEU A 121 -3.92 -8.92 6.49
C LEU A 121 -2.43 -8.59 6.26
N ASN A 122 -1.65 -8.42 7.34
CA ASN A 122 -0.21 -8.20 7.25
C ASN A 122 0.51 -9.37 6.58
N ASP A 123 0.15 -10.61 6.92
CA ASP A 123 0.76 -11.82 6.38
C ASP A 123 0.41 -12.04 4.91
N ILE A 124 -0.85 -11.79 4.54
CA ILE A 124 -1.32 -11.86 3.15
C ILE A 124 -0.62 -10.82 2.29
N ILE A 125 -0.55 -9.55 2.74
CA ILE A 125 0.15 -8.49 1.99
C ILE A 125 1.64 -8.82 1.86
N THR A 126 2.28 -9.26 2.94
CA THR A 126 3.70 -9.62 2.89
C THR A 126 3.95 -10.76 1.91
N THR A 127 3.11 -11.80 1.95
CA THR A 127 3.21 -12.94 1.04
C THR A 127 2.99 -12.51 -0.41
N PHE A 128 2.01 -11.66 -0.66
CA PHE A 128 1.75 -11.09 -1.99
C PHE A 128 2.98 -10.34 -2.53
N LEU A 129 3.54 -9.42 -1.74
CA LEU A 129 4.68 -8.61 -2.16
C LEU A 129 5.92 -9.48 -2.39
N ARG A 130 6.23 -10.42 -1.49
CA ARG A 130 7.37 -11.32 -1.66
C ARG A 130 7.32 -12.17 -2.91
N ARG A 131 6.13 -12.55 -3.36
CA ARG A 131 5.93 -13.41 -4.54
C ARG A 131 5.90 -12.62 -5.85
N ASN A 132 5.44 -11.38 -5.83
CA ASN A 132 5.10 -10.65 -7.05
C ASN A 132 5.90 -9.35 -7.24
N ALA A 133 6.74 -8.96 -6.29
CA ALA A 133 7.51 -7.72 -6.37
C ALA A 133 9.00 -7.98 -6.57
N THR A 134 9.64 -7.08 -7.32
CA THR A 134 11.08 -6.88 -7.21
C THR A 134 11.36 -6.04 -5.95
N VAL A 135 12.33 -6.45 -5.15
CA VAL A 135 12.72 -5.74 -3.93
C VAL A 135 13.98 -4.94 -4.20
N TYR A 136 13.92 -3.64 -3.93
CA TYR A 136 15.05 -2.74 -4.02
C TYR A 136 15.43 -2.23 -2.63
N THR A 137 16.73 -2.01 -2.40
CA THR A 137 17.15 -1.02 -1.39
C THR A 137 16.73 0.37 -1.86
N ARG A 138 16.78 1.35 -0.95
CA ARG A 138 16.53 2.74 -1.30
C ARG A 138 17.42 3.22 -2.46
N GLU A 139 18.71 2.95 -2.38
CA GLU A 139 19.72 3.41 -3.35
C GLU A 139 19.49 2.74 -4.71
N GLN A 140 19.25 1.43 -4.72
CA GLN A 140 18.94 0.71 -5.95
C GLN A 140 17.66 1.23 -6.62
N TRP A 141 16.65 1.59 -5.83
CA TRP A 141 15.42 2.13 -6.38
C TRP A 141 15.64 3.52 -7.00
N LEU A 142 16.40 4.40 -6.34
CA LEU A 142 16.74 5.73 -6.87
C LEU A 142 17.60 5.66 -8.13
N GLU A 143 18.48 4.65 -8.24
CA GLU A 143 19.25 4.39 -9.45
C GLU A 143 18.38 3.86 -10.59
N ALA A 144 17.48 2.92 -10.30
CA ALA A 144 16.58 2.33 -11.29
C ALA A 144 15.46 3.28 -11.76
N TYR A 145 15.05 4.21 -10.90
CA TYR A 145 13.99 5.19 -11.15
C TYR A 145 14.50 6.60 -10.79
N PRO A 146 15.37 7.21 -11.62
CA PRO A 146 15.99 8.49 -11.29
C PRO A 146 15.01 9.66 -11.28
N GLU A 147 13.95 9.59 -12.08
CA GLU A 147 12.96 10.66 -12.25
C GLU A 147 11.53 10.08 -12.22
N PRO A 148 10.50 10.87 -11.82
CA PRO A 148 9.12 10.44 -11.86
C PRO A 148 8.65 10.22 -13.31
N THR A 149 7.96 9.11 -13.55
CA THR A 149 7.40 8.76 -14.87
C THR A 149 5.89 8.98 -14.95
N GLU A 150 5.22 9.18 -13.82
CA GLU A 150 3.81 9.53 -13.76
C GLU A 150 3.62 10.92 -13.16
N HIS A 151 3.00 11.82 -13.91
CA HIS A 151 2.60 13.14 -13.46
C HIS A 151 1.18 13.04 -12.88
N VAL A 152 0.98 13.60 -11.69
CA VAL A 152 -0.25 13.47 -10.89
C VAL A 152 -1.03 14.77 -10.88
#